data_AF-F7PGP5-F1
#
_entry.id   AF-F7PGP5-F1
#
_cell.length_a   1.000
_cell.length_b   1.000
_cell.length_c   1.000
_cell.angle_alpha   90.00
_cell.angle_beta   90.00
_cell.angle_gamma   90.00
#
_symmetry.space_group_name_H-M   'P 1'
#
loop_
_entity.id
_entity.type
_entity.pdbx_description
1 polymer ?
#
loop_
_entity_poly.entity_id
_entity_poly.type
_entity_poly.pdbx_seq_one_letter_code
_entity_poly.pdbx_strand_id
1 'polypeptide(L)'
;MKSLVALAEENHQPLVVSITEYDVMVAVTADTNPVFETSVGVIHRINDWTRFVAHAERGQLQVLDEDVATLVTENPHATVDLDAEQFGEVFDDDEESRLGQTQTEYKEWAVERLQQHHTTTVTYTGDNNVTYNKTCEPNRSDISVQSIEPVYLPEIPDTTDIQAHTYPYEYYPAGPSRVTAEDAIHQCIHCDMSGISETYTYCPNCAVIACSSHIKTERLEGEPICTGCAVTERFALKTKYFYDEENLEAFREEYADMPLHEKAMENKWLAGGSVVASVLLVVGLLVIGGII
;
A
#
# COMPACT_ATOMS: atom_id res chain seq x y z
N MET A 1 15.47 6.39 -35.63
CA MET A 1 14.57 6.68 -34.51
C MET A 1 15.11 5.92 -33.32
N LYS A 2 15.73 6.61 -32.36
CA LYS A 2 16.04 5.97 -31.06
C LYS A 2 14.69 5.81 -30.35
N SER A 3 14.44 4.64 -29.76
CA SER A 3 13.28 4.42 -28.88
C SER A 3 13.29 5.46 -27.75
N LEU A 4 12.12 5.88 -27.25
CA LEU A 4 12.01 6.75 -26.07
C LEU A 4 12.80 6.19 -24.87
N VAL A 5 12.85 4.86 -24.74
CA VAL A 5 13.67 4.12 -23.78
C VAL A 5 15.16 4.52 -23.88
N ALA A 6 15.71 4.59 -25.10
CA ALA A 6 17.11 4.91 -25.34
C ALA A 6 17.45 6.40 -25.15
N LEU A 7 16.45 7.28 -25.03
CA LEU A 7 16.64 8.71 -24.75
C LEU A 7 16.51 9.02 -23.25
N ALA A 8 15.71 8.24 -22.51
CA ALA A 8 15.59 8.33 -21.05
C ALA A 8 16.88 7.85 -20.35
N GLU A 9 17.45 6.73 -20.79
CA GLU A 9 18.72 6.17 -20.27
C GLU A 9 19.89 7.17 -20.39
N GLU A 10 19.93 7.98 -21.45
CA GLU A 10 21.05 8.91 -21.72
C GLU A 10 20.98 10.18 -20.83
N ASN A 11 19.80 10.50 -20.26
CA ASN A 11 19.55 11.74 -19.50
C ASN A 11 19.23 11.54 -18.02
N HIS A 12 19.33 10.31 -17.49
CA HIS A 12 18.93 9.98 -16.10
C HIS A 12 17.49 10.41 -15.77
N GLN A 13 16.61 10.47 -16.77
CA GLN A 13 15.20 10.79 -16.56
C GLN A 13 14.46 9.51 -16.17
N PRO A 14 13.48 9.59 -15.25
CA PRO A 14 12.66 8.44 -14.93
C PRO A 14 11.93 7.98 -16.19
N LEU A 15 12.04 6.68 -16.49
CA LEU A 15 11.23 6.05 -17.51
C LEU A 15 9.95 5.57 -16.84
N VAL A 16 8.80 6.01 -17.34
CA VAL A 16 7.49 5.52 -16.90
C VAL A 16 6.90 4.73 -18.05
N VAL A 17 6.53 3.49 -17.79
CA VAL A 17 5.79 2.62 -18.72
C VAL A 17 4.44 2.32 -18.09
N SER A 18 3.37 2.49 -18.87
CA SER A 18 1.99 2.28 -18.41
C SER A 18 1.28 1.33 -19.36
N ILE A 19 0.81 0.20 -18.83
CA ILE A 19 0.07 -0.83 -19.57
C ILE A 19 -1.38 -0.81 -19.06
N THR A 20 -2.33 -1.27 -19.87
CA THR A 20 -3.68 -1.57 -19.41
C THR A 20 -4.02 -3.03 -19.66
N GLU A 21 -4.46 -3.72 -18.62
CA GLU A 21 -4.95 -5.08 -18.69
C GLU A 21 -6.44 -5.09 -18.31
N TYR A 22 -7.28 -5.81 -19.06
CA TYR A 22 -8.70 -5.89 -18.77
C TYR A 22 -9.06 -7.25 -18.17
N ASP A 23 -9.20 -7.25 -16.85
CA ASP A 23 -9.57 -8.44 -16.11
C ASP A 23 -11.08 -8.68 -16.14
N VAL A 24 -11.46 -9.92 -16.45
CA VAL A 24 -12.88 -10.29 -16.44
C VAL A 24 -13.30 -10.71 -15.05
N MET A 25 -14.27 -10.01 -14.51
CA MET A 25 -14.89 -10.27 -13.22
C MET A 25 -16.33 -10.74 -13.40
N VAL A 26 -16.84 -11.50 -12.42
CA VAL A 26 -18.27 -11.81 -12.29
C VAL A 26 -18.80 -11.28 -10.97
N ALA A 27 -19.74 -10.34 -11.05
CA ALA A 27 -20.51 -9.89 -9.90
C ALA A 27 -21.72 -10.80 -9.70
N VAL A 28 -21.77 -11.49 -8.56
CA VAL A 28 -22.83 -12.43 -8.22
C VAL A 28 -23.71 -11.85 -7.13
N THR A 29 -25.02 -11.90 -7.34
CA THR A 29 -26.03 -11.57 -6.33
C THR A 29 -26.82 -12.81 -5.99
N ALA A 30 -26.96 -13.13 -4.70
CA ALA A 30 -27.68 -14.31 -4.23
C ALA A 30 -28.45 -14.06 -2.93
N ASP A 31 -29.50 -14.85 -2.73
CA ASP A 31 -30.28 -14.90 -1.50
C ASP A 31 -30.10 -16.27 -0.83
N THR A 32 -29.85 -16.28 0.47
CA THR A 32 -29.69 -17.50 1.28
C THR A 32 -30.66 -17.50 2.45
N ASN A 33 -31.64 -18.41 2.44
CA ASN A 33 -32.72 -18.44 3.44
C ASN A 33 -33.04 -19.83 4.05
N PRO A 34 -32.06 -20.57 4.60
CA PRO A 34 -32.30 -21.82 5.30
C PRO A 34 -32.85 -21.63 6.73
N VAL A 35 -33.69 -22.57 7.15
CA VAL A 35 -34.16 -22.72 8.54
C VAL A 35 -33.73 -24.08 9.08
N PHE A 36 -33.02 -24.09 10.20
CA PHE A 36 -32.53 -25.30 10.84
C PHE A 36 -33.34 -25.59 12.10
N GLU A 37 -34.02 -26.73 12.09
CA GLU A 37 -34.91 -27.15 13.18
C GLU A 37 -34.45 -28.46 13.82
N THR A 38 -34.89 -28.66 15.05
CA THR A 38 -34.79 -29.90 15.82
C THR A 38 -36.11 -30.14 16.56
N SER A 39 -36.19 -31.19 17.39
CA SER A 39 -37.40 -31.44 18.19
C SER A 39 -37.73 -30.30 19.17
N VAL A 40 -36.77 -29.45 19.54
CA VAL A 40 -36.99 -28.29 20.41
C VAL A 40 -37.36 -27.00 19.66
N GLY A 41 -37.51 -27.07 18.33
CA GLY A 41 -37.83 -25.94 17.46
C GLY A 41 -36.65 -25.46 16.61
N VAL A 42 -36.73 -24.20 16.15
CA VAL A 42 -35.70 -23.55 15.33
C VAL A 42 -34.45 -23.28 16.17
N ILE A 43 -33.32 -23.82 15.74
CA ILE A 43 -32.01 -23.62 16.39
C ILE A 43 -31.13 -22.61 15.66
N HIS A 44 -31.36 -22.42 14.36
CA HIS A 44 -30.61 -21.49 13.54
C HIS A 44 -31.45 -21.09 12.31
N ARG A 45 -31.31 -19.85 11.87
CA ARG A 45 -31.93 -19.33 10.65
C ARG A 45 -30.95 -18.36 10.02
N ILE A 46 -30.87 -18.43 8.70
CA ILE A 46 -30.14 -17.46 7.88
C ILE A 46 -31.17 -16.79 6.98
N ASN A 47 -31.03 -15.48 6.79
CA ASN A 47 -31.82 -14.69 5.87
C ASN A 47 -30.88 -13.60 5.37
N ASP A 48 -30.05 -13.96 4.40
CA ASP A 48 -28.95 -13.13 3.94
C ASP A 48 -29.07 -12.84 2.45
N TRP A 49 -28.79 -11.59 2.10
CA TRP A 49 -28.67 -11.15 0.72
C TRP A 49 -27.20 -10.80 0.48
N THR A 50 -26.53 -11.63 -0.31
CA THR A 50 -25.09 -11.56 -0.50
C THR A 50 -24.79 -11.05 -1.91
N ARG A 51 -23.91 -10.06 -2.00
CA ARG A 51 -23.27 -9.65 -3.25
C ARG A 51 -21.76 -9.80 -3.11
N PHE A 52 -21.14 -10.45 -4.08
CA PHE A 52 -19.69 -10.61 -4.11
C PHE A 52 -19.17 -10.63 -5.54
N VAL A 53 -17.87 -10.40 -5.71
CA VAL A 53 -17.21 -10.34 -7.01
C VAL A 53 -16.08 -11.35 -7.04
N ALA A 54 -15.86 -11.98 -8.19
CA ALA A 54 -14.80 -12.96 -8.38
C ALA A 54 -14.11 -12.79 -9.73
N HIS A 55 -12.82 -13.12 -9.78
CA HIS A 55 -12.11 -13.30 -11.05
C HIS A 55 -12.78 -14.41 -11.86
N ALA A 56 -13.03 -14.13 -13.13
CA ALA A 56 -13.74 -15.03 -14.04
C ALA A 56 -12.79 -15.79 -14.98
N GLU A 57 -11.49 -15.80 -14.67
CA GLU A 57 -10.45 -16.44 -15.46
C GLU A 57 -10.61 -17.97 -15.52
N ARG A 58 -10.02 -18.56 -16.57
CA ARG A 58 -10.15 -19.98 -16.84
C ARG A 58 -9.33 -20.81 -15.85
N GLY A 59 -10.04 -21.52 -14.97
CA GLY A 59 -9.44 -22.47 -14.01
C GLY A 59 -9.14 -21.87 -12.64
N GLN A 60 -9.39 -20.58 -12.43
CA GLN A 60 -9.13 -19.89 -11.17
C GLN A 60 -10.29 -18.95 -10.81
N LEU A 61 -11.35 -19.52 -10.23
CA LEU A 61 -12.44 -18.74 -9.62
C LEU A 61 -12.06 -18.36 -8.19
N GLN A 62 -11.72 -17.09 -7.97
CA GLN A 62 -11.33 -16.57 -6.66
C GLN A 62 -12.12 -15.31 -6.35
N VAL A 63 -12.63 -15.22 -5.12
CA VAL A 63 -13.31 -14.01 -4.63
C VAL A 63 -12.26 -12.91 -4.50
N LEU A 64 -12.58 -11.73 -5.01
CA LEU A 64 -11.71 -10.57 -4.95
C LEU A 64 -11.47 -10.10 -3.52
N ASP A 65 -10.39 -9.36 -3.34
CA ASP A 65 -10.20 -8.54 -2.14
C ASP A 65 -11.40 -7.59 -1.94
N GLU A 66 -11.72 -7.29 -0.69
CA GLU A 66 -12.89 -6.50 -0.31
C GLU A 66 -12.86 -5.10 -0.93
N ASP A 67 -11.68 -4.48 -1.04
CA ASP A 67 -11.55 -3.12 -1.60
C ASP A 67 -11.88 -3.12 -3.10
N VAL A 68 -11.36 -4.10 -3.85
CA VAL A 68 -11.62 -4.25 -5.28
C VAL A 68 -13.06 -4.68 -5.55
N ALA A 69 -13.62 -5.58 -4.72
CA ALA A 69 -15.02 -5.97 -4.81
C ALA A 69 -15.96 -4.80 -4.54
N THR A 70 -15.63 -3.95 -3.56
CA THR A 70 -16.37 -2.71 -3.27
C THR A 70 -16.29 -1.74 -4.44
N LEU A 71 -15.09 -1.56 -5.02
CA LEU A 71 -14.88 -0.74 -6.22
C LEU A 71 -15.81 -1.16 -7.37
N VAL A 72 -15.91 -2.46 -7.66
CA VAL A 72 -16.80 -2.98 -8.71
C VAL A 72 -18.28 -2.83 -8.36
N THR A 73 -18.68 -3.15 -7.13
CA THR A 73 -20.09 -3.21 -6.74
C THR A 73 -20.74 -1.85 -6.51
N GLU A 74 -19.96 -0.83 -6.11
CA GLU A 74 -20.44 0.52 -5.84
C GLU A 74 -20.38 1.46 -7.06
N ASN A 75 -19.65 1.08 -8.13
CA ASN A 75 -19.50 1.90 -9.34
C ASN A 75 -20.21 1.35 -10.61
N PRO A 76 -21.37 0.65 -10.56
CA PRO A 76 -22.03 0.13 -11.76
C PRO A 76 -22.57 1.24 -12.68
N HIS A 77 -22.69 2.46 -12.19
CA HIS A 77 -23.13 3.62 -12.96
C HIS A 77 -22.01 4.22 -13.83
N ALA A 78 -20.75 3.83 -13.58
CA ALA A 78 -19.58 4.30 -14.31
C ALA A 78 -19.11 3.31 -15.37
N THR A 79 -19.82 2.20 -15.57
CA THR A 79 -19.49 1.22 -16.61
C THR A 79 -19.68 1.82 -17.99
N VAL A 80 -18.72 1.53 -18.87
CA VAL A 80 -18.77 1.88 -20.30
C VAL A 80 -18.69 0.60 -21.13
N ASP A 81 -19.18 0.67 -22.36
CA ASP A 81 -18.97 -0.44 -23.31
C ASP A 81 -17.47 -0.50 -23.66
N LEU A 82 -16.88 -1.69 -23.57
CA LEU A 82 -15.48 -1.91 -23.91
C LEU A 82 -15.32 -1.88 -25.44
N ASP A 83 -14.68 -0.83 -25.95
CA ASP A 83 -14.28 -0.71 -27.36
C ASP A 83 -12.75 -0.72 -27.45
N ALA A 84 -12.19 -1.90 -27.72
CA ALA A 84 -10.74 -2.13 -27.74
C ALA A 84 -9.99 -1.23 -28.75
N GLU A 85 -10.66 -0.74 -29.80
CA GLU A 85 -10.03 0.16 -30.79
C GLU A 85 -9.81 1.57 -30.23
N GLN A 86 -10.55 1.98 -29.18
CA GLN A 86 -10.47 3.32 -28.60
C GLN A 86 -9.36 3.46 -27.54
N PHE A 87 -8.98 2.37 -26.85
CA PHE A 87 -8.07 2.43 -25.70
C PHE A 87 -6.58 2.33 -26.07
N GLY A 88 -6.24 1.64 -27.17
CA GLY A 88 -4.85 1.51 -27.65
C GLY A 88 -4.21 2.78 -28.22
N GLU A 89 -4.90 3.93 -28.17
CA GLU A 89 -4.29 5.24 -28.45
C GLU A 89 -3.66 5.90 -27.20
N VAL A 90 -3.95 5.41 -25.99
CA VAL A 90 -3.57 6.05 -24.71
C VAL A 90 -2.48 5.29 -23.95
N PHE A 91 -2.48 3.95 -24.03
CA PHE A 91 -1.56 3.08 -23.30
C PHE A 91 -0.47 2.49 -24.20
N ASP A 92 0.63 2.04 -23.59
CA ASP A 92 1.75 1.47 -24.34
C ASP A 92 1.44 0.03 -24.86
N ASP A 93 0.51 -0.70 -24.23
CA ASP A 93 0.00 -2.03 -24.62
C ASP A 93 -1.41 -2.31 -24.03
N ASP A 94 -2.15 -3.26 -24.62
CA ASP A 94 -3.50 -3.69 -24.19
C ASP A 94 -3.66 -5.23 -24.21
N GLU A 95 -3.96 -5.86 -23.06
CA GLU A 95 -4.36 -7.28 -22.99
C GLU A 95 -5.82 -7.47 -22.53
N GLU A 96 -6.58 -8.31 -23.22
CA GLU A 96 -7.99 -8.60 -22.90
C GLU A 96 -8.18 -10.07 -22.48
N SER A 97 -8.55 -10.29 -21.22
CA SER A 97 -8.94 -11.60 -20.71
C SER A 97 -10.34 -12.00 -21.19
N ARG A 98 -10.63 -13.31 -21.26
CA ARG A 98 -11.96 -13.84 -21.68
C ARG A 98 -12.59 -14.67 -20.58
N LEU A 99 -13.93 -14.66 -20.53
CA LEU A 99 -14.70 -15.53 -19.62
C LEU A 99 -14.25 -16.99 -19.75
N GLY A 100 -13.81 -17.55 -18.63
CA GLY A 100 -13.27 -18.90 -18.57
C GLY A 100 -14.33 -20.01 -18.52
N GLN A 101 -15.58 -19.70 -18.14
CA GLN A 101 -16.63 -20.69 -17.84
C GLN A 101 -18.01 -20.26 -18.37
N THR A 102 -18.96 -21.20 -18.31
CA THR A 102 -20.37 -20.97 -18.63
C THR A 102 -21.14 -20.40 -17.43
N GLN A 103 -22.27 -19.75 -17.70
CA GLN A 103 -23.15 -19.23 -16.64
C GLN A 103 -23.59 -20.31 -15.63
N THR A 104 -23.80 -21.55 -16.08
CA THR A 104 -24.15 -22.67 -15.20
C THR A 104 -23.02 -22.99 -14.23
N GLU A 105 -21.78 -23.04 -14.72
CA GLU A 105 -20.61 -23.34 -13.89
C GLU A 105 -20.37 -22.22 -12.85
N TYR A 106 -20.48 -20.95 -13.23
CA TYR A 106 -20.42 -19.84 -12.27
C TYR A 106 -21.53 -19.91 -11.21
N LYS A 107 -22.75 -20.31 -11.62
CA LYS A 107 -23.86 -20.49 -10.69
C LYS A 107 -23.61 -21.61 -9.69
N GLU A 108 -23.13 -22.76 -10.17
CA GLU A 108 -22.83 -23.90 -9.30
C GLU A 108 -21.72 -23.57 -8.31
N TRP A 109 -20.66 -22.91 -8.78
CA TRP A 109 -19.58 -22.43 -7.93
C TRP A 109 -20.06 -21.43 -6.87
N ALA A 110 -20.90 -20.46 -7.25
CA ALA A 110 -21.46 -19.48 -6.32
C ALA A 110 -22.30 -20.15 -5.21
N VAL A 111 -23.11 -21.14 -5.57
CA VAL A 111 -23.89 -21.93 -4.60
C VAL A 111 -23.00 -22.67 -3.62
N GLU A 112 -21.94 -23.33 -4.11
CA GLU A 112 -20.99 -24.06 -3.26
C GLU A 112 -20.25 -23.12 -2.30
N ARG A 113 -19.85 -21.95 -2.78
CA ARG A 113 -19.18 -20.94 -1.97
C ARG A 113 -20.08 -20.42 -0.85
N LEU A 114 -21.33 -20.09 -1.15
CA LEU A 114 -22.30 -19.60 -0.18
C LEU A 114 -22.68 -20.68 0.84
N GLN A 115 -22.82 -21.93 0.39
CA GLN A 115 -23.05 -23.07 1.28
C GLN A 115 -21.91 -23.20 2.30
N GLN A 116 -20.65 -23.14 1.85
CA GLN A 116 -19.49 -23.17 2.73
C GLN A 116 -19.44 -21.97 3.67
N HIS A 117 -19.66 -20.76 3.16
CA HIS A 117 -19.62 -19.51 3.94
C HIS A 117 -20.63 -19.52 5.10
N HIS A 118 -21.82 -20.04 4.86
CA HIS A 118 -22.90 -20.07 5.83
C HIS A 118 -22.95 -21.35 6.69
N THR A 119 -22.05 -22.31 6.45
CA THR A 119 -21.99 -23.52 7.28
C THR A 119 -21.46 -23.18 8.66
N THR A 120 -22.26 -23.46 9.70
CA THR A 120 -21.89 -23.18 11.08
C THR A 120 -22.32 -24.29 12.02
N THR A 121 -21.65 -24.45 13.16
CA THR A 121 -22.05 -25.42 14.20
C THR A 121 -22.67 -24.67 15.36
N VAL A 122 -23.94 -24.97 15.64
CA VAL A 122 -24.72 -24.33 16.69
C VAL A 122 -24.89 -25.28 17.87
N THR A 123 -24.72 -24.73 19.07
CA THR A 123 -24.98 -25.42 20.33
C THR A 123 -26.40 -25.13 20.82
N TYR A 124 -27.14 -26.16 21.20
CA TYR A 124 -28.51 -26.01 21.72
C TYR A 124 -28.80 -27.02 22.85
N THR A 125 -29.76 -26.72 23.70
CA THR A 125 -30.17 -27.60 24.81
C THR A 125 -31.50 -28.29 24.47
N GLY A 126 -31.52 -29.62 24.59
CA GLY A 126 -32.70 -30.45 24.36
C GLY A 126 -33.69 -30.41 25.53
N ASP A 127 -34.91 -30.89 25.31
CA ASP A 127 -35.96 -30.98 26.35
C ASP A 127 -35.59 -31.86 27.55
N ASN A 128 -34.59 -32.72 27.38
CA ASN A 128 -33.99 -33.54 28.44
C ASN A 128 -32.90 -32.81 29.25
N ASN A 129 -32.75 -31.50 29.05
CA ASN A 129 -31.73 -30.65 29.69
C ASN A 129 -30.28 -31.06 29.37
N VAL A 130 -30.06 -31.74 28.23
CA VAL A 130 -28.74 -32.10 27.71
C VAL A 130 -28.37 -31.15 26.57
N THR A 131 -27.10 -30.76 26.51
CA THR A 131 -26.58 -29.87 25.46
C THR A 131 -26.03 -30.67 24.28
N TYR A 132 -26.40 -30.26 23.07
CA TYR A 132 -26.03 -30.88 21.80
C TYR A 132 -25.40 -29.84 20.87
N ASN A 133 -24.62 -30.31 19.90
CA ASN A 133 -24.10 -29.51 18.80
C ASN A 133 -24.68 -30.03 17.49
N LYS A 134 -25.08 -29.12 16.59
CA LYS A 134 -25.55 -29.46 15.26
C LYS A 134 -24.89 -28.55 14.23
N THR A 135 -24.24 -29.18 13.26
CA THR A 135 -23.76 -28.50 12.05
C THR A 135 -24.96 -28.18 11.16
N CYS A 136 -25.10 -26.89 10.86
CA CYS A 136 -26.16 -26.29 10.08
C CYS A 136 -25.52 -25.83 8.76
N GLU A 137 -25.71 -26.64 7.72
CA GLU A 137 -25.23 -26.38 6.36
C GLU A 137 -26.46 -26.16 5.46
N PRO A 138 -26.57 -25.01 4.76
CA PRO A 138 -27.70 -24.75 3.86
C PRO A 138 -27.79 -25.81 2.75
N ASN A 139 -28.99 -26.13 2.28
CA ASN A 139 -29.12 -26.92 1.05
C ASN A 139 -28.90 -26.04 -0.17
N ARG A 140 -28.52 -26.62 -1.30
CA ARG A 140 -28.44 -25.91 -2.59
C ARG A 140 -29.76 -25.24 -2.99
N SER A 141 -30.90 -25.78 -2.55
CA SER A 141 -32.24 -25.19 -2.79
C SER A 141 -32.53 -23.97 -1.92
N ASP A 142 -31.81 -23.80 -0.81
CA ASP A 142 -31.97 -22.67 0.11
C ASP A 142 -31.17 -21.45 -0.36
N ILE A 143 -30.37 -21.60 -1.43
CA ILE A 143 -29.52 -20.58 -2.04
C ILE A 143 -30.03 -20.28 -3.44
N SER A 144 -30.42 -19.04 -3.69
CA SER A 144 -30.98 -18.59 -4.96
C SER A 144 -30.12 -17.50 -5.57
N VAL A 145 -29.30 -17.86 -6.57
CA VAL A 145 -28.51 -16.92 -7.37
C VAL A 145 -29.46 -16.12 -8.27
N GLN A 146 -29.51 -14.81 -8.04
CA GLN A 146 -30.39 -13.86 -8.72
C GLN A 146 -29.78 -13.34 -10.02
N SER A 147 -28.49 -12.96 -9.97
CA SER A 147 -27.77 -12.45 -11.13
C SER A 147 -26.30 -12.87 -11.11
N ILE A 148 -25.73 -12.98 -12.31
CA ILE A 148 -24.30 -13.14 -12.58
C ILE A 148 -24.00 -12.16 -13.70
N GLU A 149 -23.31 -11.07 -13.37
CA GLU A 149 -23.02 -9.96 -14.27
C GLU A 149 -21.52 -9.96 -14.60
N PRO A 150 -21.12 -10.19 -15.86
CA PRO A 150 -19.73 -10.04 -16.26
C PRO A 150 -19.37 -8.56 -16.32
N VAL A 151 -18.23 -8.20 -15.77
CA VAL A 151 -17.69 -6.83 -15.77
C VAL A 151 -16.21 -6.91 -16.07
N TYR A 152 -15.73 -6.11 -17.01
CA TYR A 152 -14.30 -5.92 -17.22
C TYR A 152 -13.82 -4.82 -16.28
N LEU A 153 -12.83 -5.13 -15.45
CA LEU A 153 -12.16 -4.18 -14.59
C LEU A 153 -10.78 -3.90 -15.18
N PRO A 154 -10.47 -2.66 -15.62
CA PRO A 154 -9.12 -2.33 -16.00
C PRO A 154 -8.18 -2.43 -14.79
N GLU A 155 -7.02 -3.02 -15.03
CA GLU A 155 -5.84 -2.99 -14.17
C GLU A 155 -4.79 -2.14 -14.89
N ILE A 156 -4.23 -1.17 -14.18
CA ILE A 156 -3.22 -0.26 -14.72
C ILE A 156 -1.91 -0.52 -13.98
N PRO A 157 -1.07 -1.44 -14.49
CA PRO A 157 0.28 -1.58 -14.01
C PRO A 157 1.18 -0.50 -14.63
N ASP A 158 1.69 0.37 -13.76
CA ASP A 158 2.70 1.37 -14.08
C ASP A 158 4.05 0.95 -13.48
N THR A 159 5.12 1.13 -14.24
CA THR A 159 6.49 0.96 -13.71
C THR A 159 7.27 2.24 -13.91
N THR A 160 7.91 2.71 -12.83
CA THR A 160 8.84 3.84 -12.87
C THR A 160 10.25 3.36 -12.61
N ASP A 161 11.10 3.41 -13.64
CA ASP A 161 12.52 3.09 -13.52
C ASP A 161 13.33 4.35 -13.21
N ILE A 162 14.11 4.29 -12.14
CA ILE A 162 15.04 5.34 -11.72
C ILE A 162 16.42 4.71 -11.51
N GLN A 163 17.31 4.92 -12.49
CA GLN A 163 18.63 4.29 -12.55
C GLN A 163 18.56 2.75 -12.41
N ALA A 164 18.97 2.21 -11.26
CA ALA A 164 19.00 0.77 -10.98
C ALA A 164 17.78 0.25 -10.20
N HIS A 165 16.78 1.11 -9.97
CA HIS A 165 15.61 0.80 -9.17
C HIS A 165 14.33 0.91 -10.01
N THR A 166 13.47 -0.10 -9.88
CA THR A 166 12.14 -0.15 -10.50
C THR A 166 11.09 -0.01 -9.41
N TYR A 167 10.14 0.89 -9.62
CA TYR A 167 9.05 1.17 -8.70
C TYR A 167 7.72 0.84 -9.39
N PRO A 168 7.17 -0.36 -9.17
CA PRO A 168 5.82 -0.68 -9.62
C PRO A 168 4.76 0.15 -8.87
N TYR A 169 3.72 0.53 -9.60
CA TYR A 169 2.53 1.18 -9.09
C TYR A 169 1.33 0.61 -9.84
N GLU A 170 0.51 -0.17 -9.16
CA GLU A 170 -0.60 -0.91 -9.77
C GLU A 170 -1.91 -0.47 -9.15
N TYR A 171 -2.92 -0.18 -9.97
CA TYR A 171 -4.23 0.22 -9.48
C TYR A 171 -5.38 -0.19 -10.40
N TYR A 172 -6.54 -0.38 -9.78
CA TYR A 172 -7.81 -0.60 -10.46
C TYR A 172 -8.63 0.68 -10.44
N PRO A 173 -8.93 1.30 -11.60
CA PRO A 173 -9.88 2.40 -11.68
C PRO A 173 -11.32 1.92 -11.96
N ALA A 174 -12.29 2.60 -11.35
CA ALA A 174 -13.70 2.51 -11.71
C ALA A 174 -14.34 3.91 -11.68
N GLY A 175 -14.37 4.57 -12.84
CA GLY A 175 -14.85 5.94 -12.96
C GLY A 175 -14.01 6.92 -12.12
N PRO A 176 -14.60 7.68 -11.17
CA PRO A 176 -13.86 8.59 -10.31
C PRO A 176 -13.15 7.89 -9.13
N SER A 177 -13.43 6.59 -8.94
CA SER A 177 -12.91 5.79 -7.83
C SER A 177 -11.72 4.97 -8.29
N ARG A 178 -10.79 4.67 -7.38
CA ARG A 178 -9.67 3.75 -7.63
C ARG A 178 -9.26 3.02 -6.37
N VAL A 179 -8.70 1.83 -6.54
CA VAL A 179 -8.04 1.04 -5.48
C VAL A 179 -6.61 0.76 -5.94
N THR A 180 -5.64 1.06 -5.08
CA THR A 180 -4.22 0.79 -5.36
C THR A 180 -3.88 -0.61 -4.86
N ALA A 181 -3.41 -1.48 -5.75
CA ALA A 181 -3.00 -2.84 -5.46
C ALA A 181 -1.53 -2.89 -5.02
N GLU A 182 -0.66 -2.16 -5.73
CA GLU A 182 0.76 -2.03 -5.39
C GLU A 182 1.21 -0.56 -5.45
N ASP A 183 2.03 -0.15 -4.48
CA ASP A 183 2.61 1.20 -4.41
C ASP A 183 4.04 1.13 -3.86
N ALA A 184 4.98 0.69 -4.71
CA ALA A 184 6.38 0.60 -4.33
C ALA A 184 7.04 1.99 -4.21
N ILE A 185 6.44 3.04 -4.79
CA ILE A 185 6.91 4.42 -4.64
C ILE A 185 6.81 4.85 -3.17
N HIS A 186 5.71 4.47 -2.50
CA HIS A 186 5.52 4.70 -1.06
C HIS A 186 5.94 3.49 -0.23
N GLN A 187 7.04 2.81 -0.59
CA GLN A 187 7.65 1.76 0.21
C GLN A 187 9.15 2.02 0.39
N CYS A 188 9.59 2.12 1.64
CA CYS A 188 11.00 2.41 1.91
C CYS A 188 11.86 1.14 1.82
N ILE A 189 12.81 1.13 0.88
CA ILE A 189 13.77 0.03 0.66
C ILE A 189 14.61 -0.35 1.90
N HIS A 190 14.72 0.54 2.89
CA HIS A 190 15.55 0.29 4.07
C HIS A 190 14.80 -0.36 5.24
N CYS A 191 13.47 -0.37 5.23
CA CYS A 191 12.69 -0.85 6.39
C CYS A 191 11.31 -1.40 6.07
N ASP A 192 10.96 -1.52 4.79
CA ASP A 192 9.67 -2.00 4.31
C ASP A 192 8.45 -1.24 4.85
N MET A 193 8.65 -0.08 5.50
CA MET A 193 7.55 0.80 5.88
C MET A 193 6.89 1.35 4.62
N SER A 194 5.60 1.06 4.49
CA SER A 194 4.76 1.50 3.39
C SER A 194 3.63 2.39 3.87
N GLY A 195 3.13 3.24 2.96
CA GLY A 195 1.87 3.95 3.13
C GLY A 195 1.95 5.45 2.86
N ILE A 196 0.86 5.97 2.29
CA ILE A 196 0.70 7.37 1.83
C ILE A 196 0.78 8.43 2.94
N SER A 197 0.69 8.06 4.22
CA SER A 197 0.78 9.01 5.34
C SER A 197 2.21 9.46 5.63
N GLU A 198 3.19 8.69 5.16
CA GLU A 198 4.60 8.99 5.36
C GLU A 198 5.14 9.90 4.26
N THR A 199 6.13 10.72 4.58
CA THR A 199 6.88 11.48 3.56
C THR A 199 8.03 10.64 3.04
N TYR A 200 8.06 10.48 1.73
CA TYR A 200 9.14 9.81 1.01
C TYR A 200 9.99 10.84 0.27
N THR A 201 11.29 10.60 0.21
CA THR A 201 12.23 11.53 -0.43
C THR A 201 13.25 10.75 -1.25
N TYR A 202 13.52 11.28 -2.44
CA TYR A 202 14.51 10.77 -3.38
C TYR A 202 15.93 11.06 -2.89
N CYS A 203 16.81 10.05 -2.96
CA CYS A 203 18.24 10.16 -2.71
C CYS A 203 19.00 10.34 -4.04
N PRO A 204 19.61 11.50 -4.32
CA PRO A 204 20.34 11.73 -5.56
C PRO A 204 21.57 10.82 -5.75
N ASN A 205 22.15 10.31 -4.65
CA ASN A 205 23.38 9.52 -4.69
C ASN A 205 23.17 8.10 -5.24
N CYS A 206 22.04 7.45 -4.92
CA CYS A 206 21.77 6.07 -5.35
C CYS A 206 20.39 5.89 -5.99
N ALA A 207 19.68 6.98 -6.23
CA ALA A 207 18.36 7.00 -6.82
C ALA A 207 17.23 6.28 -6.06
N VAL A 208 17.44 5.91 -4.80
CA VAL A 208 16.37 5.30 -3.99
C VAL A 208 15.37 6.33 -3.48
N ILE A 209 14.11 5.91 -3.36
CA ILE A 209 13.07 6.60 -2.58
C ILE A 209 13.05 6.01 -1.16
N ALA A 210 13.18 6.85 -0.14
CA ALA A 210 13.20 6.40 1.25
C ALA A 210 12.34 7.28 2.16
N CYS A 211 11.83 6.67 3.23
CA CYS A 211 10.99 7.37 4.21
C CYS A 211 11.79 8.37 5.05
N SER A 212 11.08 9.26 5.73
CA SER A 212 11.64 10.31 6.59
C SER A 212 12.67 9.81 7.63
N SER A 213 12.54 8.58 8.13
CA SER A 213 13.51 8.01 9.08
C SER A 213 14.84 7.63 8.42
N HIS A 214 14.82 7.26 7.14
CA HIS A 214 15.98 6.81 6.37
C HIS A 214 16.52 7.85 5.40
N ILE A 215 15.92 9.02 5.33
CA ILE A 215 16.50 10.19 4.67
C ILE A 215 17.09 11.13 5.73
N LYS A 216 18.27 11.64 5.42
CA LYS A 216 19.00 12.63 6.21
C LYS A 216 19.44 13.76 5.29
N THR A 217 19.85 14.85 5.89
CA THR A 217 20.36 16.01 5.16
C THR A 217 21.88 15.90 5.16
N GLU A 218 22.46 15.83 3.97
CA GLU A 218 23.89 15.94 3.74
C GLU A 218 24.39 17.30 4.28
N ARG A 219 25.56 17.31 4.92
CA ARG A 219 26.01 18.46 5.69
C ARG A 219 26.51 19.61 4.81
N LEU A 220 27.27 19.37 3.74
CA LEU A 220 27.92 20.42 2.96
C LEU A 220 26.95 21.15 2.02
N GLU A 221 26.16 20.40 1.26
CA GLU A 221 25.26 20.87 0.21
C GLU A 221 23.82 20.99 0.69
N GLY A 222 23.46 20.31 1.78
CA GLY A 222 22.11 20.38 2.35
C GLY A 222 21.08 19.54 1.58
N GLU A 223 21.55 18.65 0.71
CA GLU A 223 20.72 17.77 -0.11
C GLU A 223 20.30 16.50 0.65
N PRO A 224 19.21 15.83 0.23
CA PRO A 224 18.78 14.60 0.86
C PRO A 224 19.73 13.44 0.54
N ILE A 225 20.08 12.65 1.56
CA ILE A 225 20.88 11.45 1.43
C ILE A 225 20.24 10.32 2.22
N CYS A 226 20.16 9.12 1.64
CA CYS A 226 19.65 7.96 2.36
C CYS A 226 20.68 7.42 3.36
N THR A 227 20.21 6.80 4.43
CA THR A 227 21.07 6.18 5.46
C THR A 227 21.90 5.01 4.92
N GLY A 228 21.51 4.42 3.78
CA GLY A 228 22.30 3.38 3.11
C GLY A 228 23.53 3.92 2.37
N CYS A 229 23.51 5.18 1.94
CA CYS A 229 24.63 5.83 1.26
C CYS A 229 25.48 6.69 2.20
N ALA A 230 24.87 7.22 3.27
CA ALA A 230 25.52 8.23 4.07
C ALA A 230 26.75 7.71 4.82
N VAL A 231 27.90 8.34 4.56
CA VAL A 231 29.05 8.27 5.45
C VAL A 231 28.78 9.19 6.64
N THR A 232 29.13 8.74 7.85
CA THR A 232 28.76 9.48 9.07
C THR A 232 29.92 9.66 10.04
N GLU A 233 29.92 10.81 10.71
CA GLU A 233 30.82 11.09 11.84
C GLU A 233 30.15 12.04 12.84
N ARG A 234 30.65 12.07 14.07
CA ARG A 234 30.12 12.91 15.14
C ARG A 234 30.89 14.22 15.27
N PHE A 235 30.20 15.34 15.05
CA PHE A 235 30.70 16.69 15.30
C PHE A 235 29.81 17.40 16.32
N ALA A 236 30.41 18.06 17.31
CA ALA A 236 29.68 18.67 18.43
C ALA A 236 28.63 17.74 19.08
N LEU A 237 29.00 16.46 19.30
CA LEU A 237 28.17 15.38 19.82
C LEU A 237 26.98 14.94 18.94
N LYS A 238 26.79 15.54 17.76
CA LYS A 238 25.72 15.20 16.81
C LYS A 238 26.28 14.47 15.59
N THR A 239 25.60 13.40 15.17
CA THR A 239 25.94 12.71 13.91
C THR A 239 25.65 13.61 12.72
N LYS A 240 26.62 13.73 11.82
CA LYS A 240 26.56 14.40 10.53
C LYS A 240 26.63 13.34 9.42
N TYR A 241 26.05 13.68 8.27
CA TYR A 241 25.87 12.78 7.14
C TYR A 241 26.52 13.41 5.91
N PHE A 242 27.24 12.62 5.14
CA PHE A 242 28.05 13.02 3.99
C PHE A 242 27.83 12.02 2.85
N TYR A 243 27.99 12.45 1.59
CA TYR A 243 27.85 11.56 0.43
C TYR A 243 28.92 10.48 0.39
N ASP A 244 30.16 10.85 0.70
CA ASP A 244 31.32 9.96 0.65
C ASP A 244 32.40 10.37 1.66
N GLU A 245 33.52 9.65 1.63
CA GLU A 245 34.68 9.93 2.49
C GLU A 245 35.39 11.24 2.11
N GLU A 246 35.32 11.69 0.86
CA GLU A 246 35.96 12.93 0.41
C GLU A 246 35.21 14.15 0.97
N ASN A 247 33.87 14.16 0.91
CA ASN A 247 33.05 15.17 1.57
C ASN A 247 33.28 15.19 3.09
N LEU A 248 33.39 14.01 3.71
CA LEU A 248 33.67 13.94 5.14
C LEU A 248 35.05 14.55 5.47
N GLU A 249 36.09 14.23 4.71
CA GLU A 249 37.44 14.74 4.94
C GLU A 249 37.53 16.25 4.68
N ALA A 250 36.90 16.75 3.61
CA ALA A 250 36.79 18.18 3.36
C ALA A 250 36.13 18.92 4.54
N PHE A 251 35.06 18.35 5.10
CA PHE A 251 34.42 18.93 6.28
C PHE A 251 35.28 18.79 7.55
N ARG A 252 36.10 17.75 7.70
CA ARG A 252 37.03 17.62 8.83
C ARG A 252 38.07 18.74 8.82
N GLU A 253 38.63 19.05 7.66
CA GLU A 253 39.59 20.14 7.50
C GLU A 253 38.92 21.49 7.82
N GLU A 254 37.75 21.76 7.25
CA GLU A 254 36.97 22.98 7.54
C GLU A 254 36.65 23.06 9.04
N TYR A 255 36.15 21.97 9.63
CA TYR A 255 35.82 21.91 11.05
C TYR A 255 37.05 22.09 11.92
N ALA A 256 38.25 21.62 11.54
CA ALA A 256 39.46 21.83 12.33
C ALA A 256 39.77 23.33 12.45
N ASP A 257 39.60 24.08 11.37
CA ASP A 257 39.90 25.51 11.27
C ASP A 257 38.78 26.42 11.82
N MET A 258 37.56 25.89 12.02
CA MET A 258 36.45 26.66 12.56
C MET A 258 36.71 27.21 13.98
N PRO A 259 36.30 28.47 14.26
CA PRO A 259 36.18 29.01 15.61
C PRO A 259 35.29 28.15 16.52
N LEU A 260 35.54 28.21 17.84
CA LEU A 260 34.79 27.42 18.84
C LEU A 260 33.27 27.63 18.79
N HIS A 261 32.80 28.83 18.48
CA HIS A 261 31.38 29.13 18.43
C HIS A 261 30.69 28.49 17.21
N GLU A 262 31.34 28.46 16.05
CA GLU A 262 30.85 27.76 14.85
C GLU A 262 30.83 26.24 15.06
N LYS A 263 31.89 25.70 15.66
CA LYS A 263 31.94 24.28 16.10
C LYS A 263 30.75 23.93 16.99
N ALA A 264 30.42 24.79 17.96
CA ALA A 264 29.27 24.55 18.83
C ALA A 264 27.93 24.62 18.07
N MET A 265 27.81 25.52 17.08
CA MET A 265 26.59 25.68 16.27
C MET A 265 26.24 24.45 15.41
N GLU A 266 27.19 23.56 15.15
CA GLU A 266 26.92 22.26 14.53
C GLU A 266 25.88 21.43 15.31
N ASN A 267 25.73 21.69 16.60
CA ASN A 267 24.66 21.17 17.42
C ASN A 267 23.90 22.32 18.11
N LYS A 268 22.92 22.90 17.38
CA LYS A 268 22.08 24.00 17.85
C LYS A 268 21.48 23.79 19.25
N TRP A 269 21.07 22.56 19.58
CA TRP A 269 20.53 22.23 20.89
C TRP A 269 21.60 22.28 21.99
N LEU A 270 22.78 21.73 21.73
CA LEU A 270 23.91 21.80 22.66
C LEU A 270 24.40 23.25 22.83
N ALA A 271 24.50 24.01 21.74
CA ALA A 271 24.87 25.42 21.79
C ALA A 271 23.88 26.23 22.62
N GLY A 272 22.58 26.08 22.36
CA GLY A 272 21.52 26.74 23.13
C GLY A 272 21.55 26.34 24.60
N GLY A 273 21.68 25.04 24.89
CA GLY A 273 21.78 24.51 26.24
C GLY A 273 23.02 25.03 26.99
N SER A 274 24.16 25.13 26.32
CA SER A 274 25.39 25.67 26.90
C SER A 274 25.24 27.15 27.26
N VAL A 275 24.61 27.96 26.41
CA VAL A 275 24.34 29.38 26.70
C VAL A 275 23.44 29.51 27.93
N VAL A 276 22.34 28.76 27.98
CA VAL A 276 21.42 28.78 29.13
C VAL A 276 22.13 28.35 30.41
N ALA A 277 22.93 27.28 30.36
CA ALA A 277 23.69 26.80 31.52
C ALA A 277 24.71 27.85 32.01
N SER A 278 25.41 28.55 31.10
CA SER A 278 26.34 29.62 31.46
C SER A 278 25.61 30.80 32.13
N VAL A 279 24.45 31.21 31.62
CA VAL A 279 23.64 32.27 32.24
C VAL A 279 23.19 31.86 33.63
N LEU A 280 22.66 30.64 33.79
CA LEU A 280 22.25 30.10 35.09
C LEU A 280 23.40 30.03 36.09
N LEU A 281 24.59 29.65 35.63
CA LEU A 281 25.78 29.60 36.47
C LEU A 281 26.20 31.00 36.93
N VAL A 282 26.21 31.99 36.03
CA VAL A 282 26.51 33.39 36.39
C VAL A 282 25.49 33.91 37.39
N VAL A 283 24.19 33.71 37.14
CA VAL A 283 23.13 34.12 38.08
C VAL A 283 23.30 33.43 39.43
N GLY A 284 23.57 32.12 39.45
CA GLY A 284 23.83 31.37 40.68
C GLY A 284 25.03 31.90 41.46
N LEU A 285 26.12 32.26 40.78
CA LEU A 285 27.30 32.89 41.40
C LEU A 285 26.98 34.28 41.96
N LEU A 286 26.17 35.08 41.27
CA LEU A 286 25.74 36.39 41.75
C LEU A 286 24.88 36.29 43.02
N VAL A 287 24.00 35.29 43.09
CA VAL A 287 23.17 34.99 44.27
C VAL A 287 24.03 34.50 45.44
N ILE A 288 24.95 33.56 45.22
CA ILE A 288 25.86 33.06 46.27
C ILE A 288 26.80 34.18 46.77
N GLY A 289 27.23 35.06 45.86
CA GLY A 289 28.09 36.20 46.19
C GLY A 289 27.36 37.39 46.84
N GLY A 290 26.03 37.36 46.96
CA GLY A 290 25.23 38.43 47.55
C GLY A 290 25.20 39.73 46.74
N ILE A 291 25.44 39.65 45.43
CA ILE A 291 25.33 40.79 44.50
C ILE A 291 23.85 41.02 44.12
N ILE A 292 23.08 39.94 44.06
CA ILE A 292 21.62 39.89 43.88
C ILE A 292 21.08 39.04 45.02
#